data_AF-T0YSG1-F1
#
_entry.id   AF-T0YSG1-F1
#
_cell.length_a   1.000
_cell.length_b   1.000
_cell.length_c   1.000
_cell.angle_alpha   90.00
_cell.angle_beta   90.00
_cell.angle_gamma   90.00
#
_symmetry.space_group_name_H-M   'P 1'
#
loop_
_entity.id
_entity.type
_entity.pdbx_description
1 polymer ?
#
loop_
_entity_poly.entity_id
_entity_poly.type
_entity_poly.pdbx_seq_one_letter_code
_entity_poly.pdbx_strand_id
1 'polypeptide(L)'
;MHSYETDGQGCSRTVNVPRSCLHCEDALCVTVCPTGASYKRVQDGIVLVDTDKCIGCQLCSWACPYGARELDEKAGVMRKCTLCIDRIYDENLPPAEREPACVATCPSRARHFGDLADPDSKVSKLVKEHGGVDLLPGLGYRPTNKYLPPRRATIPTAPVKPPAPSGKGIGTALLGLLDKALSR
;
A
#
# COMPACT_ATOMS: atom_id res chain seq x y z
N MET A 1 3.44 0.07 -6.50
CA MET A 1 3.08 1.10 -5.50
C MET A 1 1.85 1.79 -6.04
N HIS A 2 0.81 2.03 -5.25
CA HIS A 2 -0.36 2.77 -5.73
C HIS A 2 -0.23 4.23 -5.32
N SER A 3 -0.41 5.13 -6.27
CA SER A 3 -0.29 6.58 -6.06
C SER A 3 -1.65 7.22 -6.29
N TYR A 4 -2.04 8.10 -5.37
CA TYR A 4 -3.32 8.77 -5.39
C TYR A 4 -3.10 10.27 -5.29
N GLU A 5 -3.78 11.04 -6.13
CA GLU A 5 -3.86 12.49 -5.96
C GLU A 5 -4.94 12.80 -4.93
N THR A 6 -4.63 13.71 -4.02
CA THR A 6 -5.58 14.17 -3.01
C THR A 6 -5.51 15.69 -2.93
N ASP A 7 -6.67 16.33 -2.80
CA ASP A 7 -6.74 17.77 -2.59
C ASP A 7 -6.36 18.10 -1.15
N GLY A 8 -5.47 19.09 -0.95
CA GLY A 8 -5.13 19.58 0.38
C GLY A 8 -5.03 21.09 0.39
N GLN A 9 -5.91 21.79 1.11
CA GLN A 9 -5.81 23.23 1.44
C GLN A 9 -5.17 24.13 0.34
N GLY A 10 -5.61 23.99 -0.92
CA GLY A 10 -5.13 24.81 -2.06
C GLY A 10 -3.96 24.24 -2.88
N CYS A 11 -3.38 23.10 -2.52
CA CYS A 11 -2.36 22.38 -3.31
C CYS A 11 -2.74 20.90 -3.48
N SER A 12 -2.53 20.34 -4.67
CA SER A 12 -2.62 18.88 -4.87
C SER A 12 -1.43 18.19 -4.19
N ARG A 13 -1.65 16.98 -3.67
CA ARG A 13 -0.59 16.12 -3.16
C ARG A 13 -0.76 14.69 -3.66
N THR A 14 0.36 14.09 -4.07
CA THR A 14 0.45 12.65 -4.36
C THR A 14 0.72 11.88 -3.07
N VAL A 15 -0.14 10.92 -2.75
CA VAL A 15 0.04 9.98 -1.64
C VAL A 15 0.37 8.60 -2.21
N ASN A 16 1.51 8.06 -1.80
CA ASN A 16 1.94 6.72 -2.19
C ASN A 16 1.54 5.71 -1.12
N VAL A 17 0.70 4.74 -1.48
CA VAL A 17 0.19 3.69 -0.61
C VAL A 17 0.76 2.35 -1.05
N PRO A 18 1.70 1.75 -0.29
CA PRO A 18 2.20 0.41 -0.59
C PRO A 18 1.09 -0.61 -0.26
N ARG A 19 0.39 -1.11 -1.27
CA ARG A 19 -0.64 -2.14 -1.10
C ARG A 19 -0.02 -3.52 -1.36
N SER A 20 0.18 -4.29 -0.29
CA SER A 20 0.46 -5.73 -0.32
C SER A 20 -0.79 -6.50 0.13
N CYS A 21 -0.70 -7.83 0.27
CA CYS A 21 -1.68 -8.54 1.08
C CYS A 21 -1.65 -7.99 2.51
N LEU A 22 -2.82 -7.75 3.08
CA LEU A 22 -2.98 -7.18 4.42
C LEU A 22 -3.28 -8.24 5.49
N HIS A 23 -3.20 -9.53 5.11
CA HIS A 23 -3.44 -10.70 5.98
C HIS A 23 -4.62 -10.49 6.94
N CYS A 24 -5.76 -10.16 6.33
CA CYS A 24 -6.97 -9.70 7.00
C CYS A 24 -7.47 -10.65 8.10
N GLU A 25 -8.03 -10.08 9.16
CA GLU A 25 -8.71 -10.88 10.17
C GLU A 25 -9.98 -11.51 9.56
N ASP A 26 -10.79 -10.73 8.86
CA ASP A 26 -11.91 -11.26 8.07
C ASP A 26 -11.49 -11.42 6.61
N ALA A 27 -10.74 -12.49 6.36
CA ALA A 27 -10.22 -12.79 5.04
C ALA A 27 -11.28 -13.47 4.15
N LEU A 28 -12.17 -12.72 3.51
CA LEU A 28 -13.16 -13.30 2.59
C LEU A 28 -12.53 -14.12 1.46
N CYS A 29 -11.29 -13.83 1.06
CA CYS A 29 -10.54 -14.65 0.10
C CYS A 29 -10.31 -16.10 0.56
N VAL A 30 -10.34 -16.37 1.88
CA VAL A 30 -10.38 -17.71 2.48
C VAL A 30 -11.78 -18.30 2.34
N THR A 31 -12.80 -17.58 2.78
CA THR A 31 -14.20 -18.05 2.78
C THR A 31 -14.74 -18.39 1.40
N VAL A 32 -14.40 -17.61 0.36
CA VAL A 32 -14.89 -17.86 -1.00
C VAL A 32 -14.14 -18.97 -1.74
N CYS A 33 -13.09 -19.55 -1.16
CA CYS A 33 -12.27 -20.54 -1.85
C CYS A 33 -12.97 -21.90 -1.87
N PRO A 34 -13.44 -22.40 -3.03
CA PRO A 34 -14.29 -23.59 -3.08
C PRO A 34 -13.53 -24.89 -2.77
N THR A 35 -12.20 -24.89 -2.91
CA THR A 35 -11.36 -26.06 -2.67
C THR A 35 -10.69 -26.08 -1.28
N GLY A 36 -10.89 -25.02 -0.48
CA GLY A 36 -10.15 -24.84 0.76
C GLY A 36 -8.65 -24.54 0.56
N ALA A 37 -8.21 -24.23 -0.67
CA ALA A 37 -6.82 -23.88 -0.94
C ALA A 37 -6.37 -22.60 -0.24
N SER A 38 -7.27 -21.62 -0.07
CA SER A 38 -6.96 -20.43 0.72
C SER A 38 -7.28 -20.69 2.17
N TYR A 39 -6.34 -20.42 3.07
CA TYR A 39 -6.50 -20.66 4.50
C TYR A 39 -5.77 -19.59 5.32
N LYS A 40 -6.17 -19.44 6.59
CA LYS A 40 -5.45 -18.64 7.58
C LYS A 40 -4.79 -19.58 8.58
N ARG A 41 -3.51 -19.38 8.84
CA ARG A 41 -2.77 -20.11 9.88
C ARG A 41 -3.21 -19.67 11.27
N VAL A 42 -3.41 -20.63 12.17
CA VAL A 42 -3.90 -20.37 13.53
C VAL A 42 -2.83 -19.73 14.40
N GLN A 43 -1.57 -20.17 14.30
CA GLN A 43 -0.49 -19.69 15.16
C GLN A 43 -0.06 -18.24 14.94
N ASP A 44 -0.23 -17.70 13.73
CA ASP A 44 0.36 -16.39 13.34
C ASP A 44 -0.58 -15.50 12.51
N GLY A 45 -1.79 -15.97 12.19
CA GLY A 45 -2.78 -15.22 11.40
C GLY A 45 -2.40 -15.03 9.93
N ILE A 46 -1.32 -15.64 9.45
CA ILE A 46 -0.87 -15.46 8.06
C ILE A 46 -1.83 -16.21 7.12
N VAL A 47 -2.57 -15.44 6.32
CA VAL A 47 -3.35 -15.98 5.19
C VAL A 47 -2.40 -16.53 4.12
N LEU A 48 -2.65 -17.73 3.60
CA LEU A 48 -1.85 -18.45 2.59
C LEU A 48 -2.70 -19.08 1.49
N VAL A 49 -2.03 -19.69 0.51
CA VAL A 49 -2.61 -20.51 -0.55
C VAL A 49 -1.85 -21.83 -0.59
N ASP A 50 -2.57 -22.93 -0.43
CA ASP A 50 -2.12 -24.28 -0.75
C ASP A 50 -2.20 -24.44 -2.26
N THR A 51 -1.04 -24.52 -2.92
CA THR A 51 -0.97 -24.59 -4.38
C THR A 51 -1.44 -25.91 -4.93
N ASP A 52 -1.39 -26.99 -4.14
CA ASP A 52 -1.77 -28.33 -4.60
C ASP A 52 -3.29 -28.48 -4.66
N LYS A 53 -4.02 -27.71 -3.84
CA LYS A 53 -5.49 -27.64 -3.85
C LYS A 53 -6.03 -26.52 -4.73
N CYS A 54 -5.18 -25.61 -5.19
CA CYS A 54 -5.63 -24.42 -5.93
C CYS A 54 -5.95 -24.78 -7.37
N ILE A 55 -7.17 -24.46 -7.81
CA ILE A 55 -7.64 -24.71 -9.19
C ILE A 55 -7.63 -23.45 -10.06
N GLY A 56 -6.99 -22.36 -9.62
CA GLY A 56 -6.88 -21.13 -10.43
C GLY A 56 -8.20 -20.42 -10.75
N CYS A 57 -9.31 -20.70 -10.05
CA CYS A 57 -10.64 -20.13 -10.36
C CYS A 57 -10.80 -18.61 -10.12
N GLN A 58 -9.79 -17.95 -9.53
CA GLN A 58 -9.74 -16.50 -9.29
C GLN A 58 -10.82 -15.89 -8.39
N LEU A 59 -11.75 -16.66 -7.82
CA LEU A 59 -12.78 -16.14 -6.88
C LEU A 59 -12.17 -15.37 -5.71
N CYS A 60 -11.05 -15.85 -5.17
CA CYS A 60 -10.33 -15.16 -4.10
C CYS A 60 -9.74 -13.80 -4.52
N SER A 61 -9.46 -13.60 -5.81
CA SER A 61 -9.02 -12.31 -6.35
C SER A 61 -10.18 -11.33 -6.42
N TRP A 62 -11.32 -11.78 -6.96
CA TRP A 62 -12.56 -11.01 -6.99
C TRP A 62 -13.04 -10.61 -5.59
N ALA A 63 -12.89 -11.49 -4.60
CA ALA A 63 -13.25 -11.20 -3.22
C ALA A 63 -12.24 -10.31 -2.47
N CYS A 64 -11.07 -10.00 -3.03
CA CYS A 64 -10.05 -9.20 -2.35
C CYS A 64 -10.13 -7.73 -2.80
N PRO A 65 -10.63 -6.80 -1.96
CA PRO A 65 -10.80 -5.39 -2.36
C PRO A 65 -9.46 -4.65 -2.51
N TYR A 66 -8.37 -5.27 -2.06
CA TYR A 66 -7.03 -4.71 -2.10
C TYR A 66 -6.23 -5.12 -3.34
N GLY A 67 -6.80 -5.98 -4.21
CA GLY A 67 -6.10 -6.49 -5.40
C GLY A 67 -4.84 -7.28 -5.07
N ALA A 68 -4.82 -7.99 -3.93
CA ALA A 68 -3.60 -8.58 -3.37
C ALA A 68 -3.39 -10.06 -3.77
N ARG A 69 -4.07 -10.53 -4.82
CA ARG A 69 -4.09 -11.92 -5.28
C ARG A 69 -3.96 -11.93 -6.79
N GLU A 70 -2.99 -12.67 -7.31
CA GLU A 70 -2.67 -12.70 -8.74
C GLU A 70 -2.65 -14.15 -9.21
N LEU A 71 -3.10 -14.42 -10.44
CA LEU A 71 -2.99 -15.74 -11.04
C LEU A 71 -1.57 -15.91 -11.60
N ASP A 72 -0.88 -16.97 -11.19
CA ASP A 72 0.29 -17.46 -11.90
C ASP A 72 -0.21 -18.28 -13.09
N GLU A 73 -0.29 -17.65 -14.26
CA GLU A 73 -0.86 -18.25 -15.47
C GLU A 73 -0.12 -19.51 -15.90
N LYS A 74 1.18 -19.58 -15.62
CA LYS A 74 2.01 -20.74 -15.96
C LYS A 74 1.71 -21.93 -15.06
N ALA A 75 1.57 -21.69 -13.75
CA ALA A 75 1.29 -22.75 -12.79
C ALA A 75 -0.21 -23.06 -12.64
N GLY A 76 -1.10 -22.18 -13.13
CA GLY A 76 -2.55 -22.33 -12.98
C GLY A 76 -3.06 -22.11 -11.55
N VAL A 77 -2.27 -21.46 -10.68
CA VAL A 77 -2.59 -21.30 -9.25
C VAL A 77 -2.51 -19.84 -8.81
N MET A 78 -3.22 -19.50 -7.74
CA MET A 78 -3.20 -18.14 -7.19
C MET A 78 -1.96 -17.91 -6.33
N ARG A 79 -1.31 -16.77 -6.53
CA ARG A 79 -0.19 -16.25 -5.73
C ARG A 79 -0.60 -15.00 -4.98
N LYS A 80 0.19 -14.67 -3.96
CA LYS A 80 0.09 -13.43 -3.18
C LYS A 80 1.32 -13.26 -2.30
N CYS A 81 1.45 -12.08 -1.68
CA CYS A 81 2.34 -11.89 -0.55
C CYS A 81 2.10 -12.97 0.52
N THR A 82 3.16 -13.67 0.90
CA THR A 82 3.18 -14.69 1.95
C THR A 82 3.72 -14.15 3.26
N LEU A 83 3.93 -12.84 3.39
CA LEU A 83 4.70 -12.25 4.49
C LEU A 83 6.12 -12.80 4.59
N CYS A 84 6.65 -13.34 3.48
CA CYS A 84 7.94 -14.04 3.41
C CYS A 84 8.06 -15.12 4.50
N ILE A 85 7.04 -15.99 4.64
CA ILE A 85 7.04 -17.10 5.62
C ILE A 85 8.33 -17.94 5.58
N ASP A 86 8.90 -18.08 4.40
CA ASP A 86 10.14 -18.79 4.10
C ASP A 86 11.37 -18.10 4.72
N ARG A 87 11.28 -16.80 4.97
CA ARG A 87 12.37 -15.97 5.50
C ARG A 87 12.22 -15.66 6.98
N ILE A 88 11.01 -15.35 7.45
CA ILE A 88 10.75 -14.94 8.84
C ILE A 88 10.97 -16.09 9.84
N TYR A 89 10.94 -17.34 9.37
CA TYR A 89 11.20 -18.53 10.17
C TYR A 89 12.51 -19.24 9.80
N ASP A 90 13.32 -18.68 8.90
CA ASP A 90 14.58 -19.31 8.51
C ASP A 90 15.62 -19.19 9.63
N GLU A 91 15.96 -20.32 10.24
CA GLU A 91 16.94 -20.38 11.33
C GLU A 91 18.38 -20.14 10.87
N ASN A 92 18.65 -20.27 9.56
CA ASN A 92 19.96 -19.97 8.98
C ASN A 92 20.22 -18.46 8.89
N LEU A 93 19.16 -17.63 9.00
CA LEU A 93 19.30 -16.18 9.06
C LEU A 93 19.48 -15.71 10.51
N PRO A 94 20.33 -14.69 10.75
CA PRO A 94 20.38 -14.01 12.04
C PRO A 94 18.98 -13.50 12.43
N PRO A 95 18.58 -13.54 13.71
CA PRO A 95 17.25 -13.07 14.14
C PRO A 95 16.90 -11.66 13.67
N ALA A 96 17.90 -10.76 13.59
CA ALA A 96 17.71 -9.39 13.10
C ALA A 96 17.37 -9.29 11.60
N GLU A 97 17.61 -10.34 10.81
CA GLU A 97 17.36 -10.40 9.37
C GLU A 97 16.11 -11.21 9.00
N ARG A 98 15.47 -11.87 9.98
CA ARG A 98 14.24 -12.65 9.84
C ARG A 98 13.00 -11.75 9.71
N GLU A 99 13.02 -10.92 8.69
CA GLU A 99 11.94 -10.02 8.32
C GLU A 99 11.62 -10.12 6.83
N PRO A 100 10.41 -9.71 6.39
CA PRO A 100 10.03 -9.76 4.99
C PRO A 100 10.98 -8.95 4.12
N ALA A 101 11.25 -9.45 2.90
CA ALA A 101 12.14 -8.78 1.95
C ALA A 101 11.76 -7.31 1.69
N CYS A 102 10.45 -7.01 1.66
CA CYS A 102 9.95 -5.65 1.45
C CYS A 102 10.23 -4.68 2.61
N VAL A 103 10.52 -5.19 3.80
CA VAL A 103 10.95 -4.44 4.99
C VAL A 103 12.46 -4.23 4.93
N ALA A 104 13.22 -5.32 4.78
CA ALA A 104 14.69 -5.29 4.72
C ALA A 104 15.22 -4.39 3.61
N THR A 105 14.58 -4.40 2.44
CA THR A 105 15.04 -3.61 1.28
C THR A 105 14.60 -2.15 1.30
N CYS A 106 13.71 -1.74 2.22
CA CYS A 106 13.10 -0.42 2.15
C CYS A 106 14.10 0.69 2.57
N PRO A 107 14.60 1.51 1.64
CA PRO A 107 15.66 2.47 1.97
C PRO A 107 15.17 3.58 2.91
N SER A 108 13.89 3.96 2.77
CA SER A 108 13.26 4.96 3.62
C SER A 108 12.75 4.41 4.95
N ARG A 109 12.89 3.09 5.20
CA ARG A 109 12.34 2.40 6.37
C ARG A 109 10.86 2.67 6.60
N ALA A 110 10.09 2.79 5.51
CA ALA A 110 8.66 3.08 5.55
C ALA A 110 7.79 1.86 5.96
N ARG A 111 8.38 0.67 6.02
CA ARG A 111 7.68 -0.57 6.43
C ARG A 111 8.30 -1.10 7.71
N HIS A 112 7.44 -1.65 8.57
CA HIS A 112 7.84 -2.30 9.80
C HIS A 112 7.09 -3.63 9.92
N PHE A 113 7.75 -4.64 10.45
CA PHE A 113 7.20 -5.97 10.64
C PHE A 113 7.37 -6.41 12.10
N GLY A 114 6.42 -7.21 12.59
CA GLY A 114 6.36 -7.72 13.95
C GLY A 114 4.97 -8.24 14.27
N ASP A 115 4.82 -8.77 15.48
CA ASP A 115 3.55 -9.25 16.00
C ASP A 115 2.67 -8.07 16.45
N LEU A 116 1.53 -7.87 15.80
CA LEU A 116 0.59 -6.80 16.16
C LEU A 116 -0.33 -7.19 17.33
N ALA A 117 -0.40 -8.47 17.69
CA ALA A 117 -1.14 -8.92 18.86
C ALA A 117 -0.35 -8.67 20.16
N ASP A 118 0.98 -8.65 20.09
CA ASP A 118 1.85 -8.27 21.20
C ASP A 118 1.88 -6.74 21.37
N PRO A 119 1.33 -6.18 22.47
CA PRO A 119 1.32 -4.74 22.73
C PRO A 119 2.72 -4.16 22.93
N ASP A 120 3.71 -4.99 23.29
CA ASP A 120 5.09 -4.59 23.51
C ASP A 120 5.96 -4.62 22.26
N SER A 121 5.45 -5.16 21.16
CA SER A 121 6.17 -5.20 19.90
C SER A 121 6.42 -3.80 19.33
N LYS A 122 7.48 -3.69 18.53
CA LYS A 122 7.83 -2.43 17.85
C LYS A 122 6.67 -1.91 16.99
N VAL A 123 5.95 -2.79 16.28
CA VAL A 123 4.85 -2.37 15.39
C VAL A 123 3.64 -1.90 16.18
N SER A 124 3.29 -2.56 17.29
CA SER A 124 2.18 -2.15 18.15
C SER A 124 2.44 -0.78 18.79
N LYS A 125 3.66 -0.55 19.26
CA LYS A 125 4.10 0.75 19.79
C LYS A 125 4.02 1.85 18.73
N LEU A 126 4.53 1.62 17.52
CA LEU A 126 4.47 2.58 16.41
C LEU A 126 3.04 2.91 15.99
N VAL A 127 2.16 1.91 15.89
CA VAL A 127 0.75 2.11 15.56
C VAL A 127 0.05 2.96 16.62
N LYS A 128 0.30 2.68 17.90
CA LYS A 128 -0.27 3.45 19.02
C LYS A 128 0.23 4.89 19.04
N GLU A 129 1.53 5.10 18.86
CA GLU A 129 2.17 6.42 18.92
C GLU A 129 1.75 7.33 17.76
N HIS A 130 1.66 6.77 16.56
CA HIS A 130 1.42 7.55 15.34
C HIS A 130 -0.01 7.51 14.82
N GLY A 131 -0.93 6.86 15.55
CA GLY A 131 -2.35 6.77 15.16
C GLY A 131 -2.54 5.95 13.90
N GLY A 132 -1.98 4.74 13.85
CA GLY A 132 -2.12 3.85 12.70
C GLY A 132 -3.58 3.50 12.39
N VAL A 133 -3.90 3.44 11.10
CA VAL A 133 -5.27 3.25 10.60
C VAL A 133 -5.38 2.05 9.68
N ASP A 134 -6.59 1.51 9.61
CA ASP A 134 -6.95 0.47 8.65
C ASP A 134 -7.13 1.06 7.25
N LEU A 135 -6.75 0.30 6.23
CA LEU A 135 -7.06 0.64 4.86
C LEU A 135 -8.50 0.19 4.54
N LEU A 136 -9.34 1.15 4.16
CA LEU A 136 -10.75 0.94 3.81
C LEU A 136 -11.54 0.25 4.94
N PRO A 137 -11.60 0.84 6.16
CA PRO A 137 -12.22 0.20 7.33
C PRO A 137 -13.71 -0.13 7.12
N GLY A 138 -14.43 0.65 6.30
CA GLY A 138 -15.85 0.44 6.02
C GLY A 138 -16.19 -0.86 5.30
N LEU A 139 -15.21 -1.61 4.79
CA LEU A 139 -15.43 -2.89 4.13
C LEU A 139 -15.51 -4.08 5.10
N GLY A 140 -15.17 -3.91 6.38
CA GLY A 140 -15.29 -4.97 7.39
C GLY A 140 -14.24 -6.08 7.31
N TYR A 141 -13.21 -5.99 6.46
CA TYR A 141 -12.17 -7.02 6.34
C TYR A 141 -11.19 -7.06 7.53
N ARG A 142 -11.18 -6.02 8.38
CA ARG A 142 -10.28 -5.89 9.56
C ARG A 142 -8.82 -6.24 9.22
N PRO A 143 -8.14 -5.45 8.36
CA PRO A 143 -6.76 -5.71 7.95
C PRO A 143 -5.78 -5.70 9.14
N THR A 144 -4.82 -6.62 9.16
CA THR A 144 -3.78 -6.65 10.22
C THR A 144 -2.67 -5.64 9.94
N ASN A 145 -2.33 -5.42 8.67
CA ASN A 145 -1.41 -4.34 8.28
C ASN A 145 -2.05 -2.96 8.51
N LYS A 146 -1.35 -2.07 9.22
CA LYS A 146 -1.78 -0.71 9.56
C LYS A 146 -0.97 0.33 8.81
N TYR A 147 -1.63 1.36 8.32
CA TYR A 147 -0.98 2.51 7.67
C TYR A 147 -0.77 3.62 8.68
N LEU A 148 0.44 4.17 8.74
CA LEU A 148 0.72 5.36 9.54
C LEU A 148 0.36 6.61 8.71
N PRO A 149 -0.40 7.56 9.28
CA PRO A 149 -0.74 8.79 8.57
C PRO A 149 0.51 9.60 8.23
N PRO A 150 0.54 10.34 7.11
CA PRO A 150 1.66 11.21 6.79
C PRO A 150 1.93 12.21 7.92
N ARG A 151 3.16 12.25 8.43
CA ARG A 151 3.56 13.27 9.41
C ARG A 151 3.50 14.64 8.73
N ARG A 152 2.83 15.60 9.35
CA ARG A 152 2.93 17.01 8.95
C ARG A 152 4.31 17.52 9.33
N ALA A 153 5.24 17.46 8.39
CA ALA A 153 6.51 18.16 8.51
C ALA A 153 6.32 19.57 7.92
N THR A 154 6.35 20.59 8.77
CA THR A 154 6.49 21.97 8.27
C THR A 154 7.95 22.16 7.93
N ILE A 155 8.29 22.10 6.65
CA ILE A 155 9.62 22.49 6.18
C ILE A 155 9.57 24.00 6.01
N PRO A 156 10.37 24.79 6.77
CA PRO A 156 10.45 26.22 6.54
C PRO A 156 10.99 26.46 5.13
N THR A 157 10.14 26.95 4.24
CA THR A 157 10.53 27.37 2.90
C THR A 157 10.48 28.88 2.81
N ALA A 158 11.34 29.45 1.97
CA ALA A 158 11.22 30.85 1.61
C ALA A 158 9.83 31.10 0.98
N PRO A 159 9.22 32.29 1.17
CA PRO A 159 7.95 32.62 0.54
C PRO A 159 8.04 32.35 -0.96
N VAL A 160 7.05 31.65 -1.51
CA VAL A 160 6.95 31.45 -2.97
C VAL A 160 6.84 32.85 -3.59
N LYS A 161 7.86 33.28 -4.33
CA LYS A 161 7.79 34.51 -5.10
C LYS A 161 6.72 34.28 -6.18
N PRO A 162 5.64 35.08 -6.23
CA PRO A 162 4.67 34.96 -7.31
C PRO A 162 5.40 35.06 -8.65
N PRO A 163 5.02 34.26 -9.66
CA PRO A 163 5.58 34.46 -11.00
C PRO A 163 5.41 35.93 -11.38
N ALA A 164 6.44 36.52 -11.99
CA ALA A 164 6.35 37.88 -12.48
C ALA A 164 5.14 37.97 -13.42
N PRO A 165 4.29 39.01 -13.31
CA PRO A 165 3.24 39.22 -14.29
C PRO A 165 3.88 39.23 -15.68
N SER A 166 3.22 38.57 -16.65
CA SER A 166 3.69 38.58 -18.04
C SER A 166 3.94 40.03 -18.45
N GLY A 167 5.16 40.32 -18.90
CA GLY A 167 5.58 41.68 -19.19
C GLY A 167 4.62 42.32 -20.21
N LYS A 168 4.31 43.61 -20.05
CA LYS A 168 3.59 44.43 -21.04
C LYS A 168 4.51 44.76 -22.22
N GLY A 169 5.06 43.74 -22.87
CA GLY A 169 5.86 43.88 -24.08
C GLY A 169 4.97 43.92 -25.32
N ILE A 170 5.48 44.52 -26.40
CA ILE A 170 4.83 44.53 -27.72
C ILE A 170 4.51 43.11 -28.19
N GLY A 171 5.35 42.13 -27.84
CA GLY A 171 5.12 40.71 -28.14
C GLY A 171 3.86 40.12 -27.47
N THR A 172 3.50 40.58 -26.27
CA THR A 172 2.33 40.10 -25.52
C THR A 172 1.03 40.62 -26.12
N ALA A 173 1.03 41.85 -26.64
CA ALA A 173 -0.11 42.42 -27.38
C ALA A 173 -0.28 41.76 -28.76
N LEU A 174 0.83 41.47 -29.44
CA LEU A 174 0.83 40.76 -30.72
C LEU A 174 0.31 39.32 -30.57
N LEU A 175 0.78 38.59 -29.56
CA LEU A 175 0.31 37.24 -29.25
C LEU A 175 -1.18 37.24 -28.87
N GLY A 176 -1.64 38.21 -28.09
CA GLY A 176 -3.06 38.36 -27.78
C GLY A 176 -3.94 38.67 -29.00
N LEU A 177 -3.41 39.40 -29.99
CA LEU A 177 -4.08 39.63 -31.28
C LEU A 177 -4.09 38.37 -32.15
N LEU A 178 -2.99 37.61 -32.17
CA LEU A 178 -2.86 36.35 -32.92
C LEU A 178 -3.81 35.27 -32.38
N ASP A 179 -3.87 35.08 -31.06
CA ASP A 179 -4.81 34.14 -30.43
C ASP A 179 -6.27 34.49 -30.77
N LYS A 180 -6.60 35.78 -30.82
CA LYS A 180 -7.94 36.26 -31.16
C LYS A 180 -8.30 36.08 -32.64
N ALA A 181 -7.30 36.09 -33.52
CA ALA A 181 -7.47 35.84 -34.95
C ALA A 181 -7.56 34.35 -35.29
N LEU A 182 -6.82 33.50 -34.56
CA LEU A 182 -6.80 32.04 -34.74
C LEU A 182 -7.95 31.32 -34.03
N SER A 183 -8.63 31.99 -33.09
CA SER A 183 -9.82 31.46 -32.39
C SER A 183 -11.15 31.71 -33.12
N ARG A 184 -11.12 32.07 -34.40
CA ARG A 184 -12.28 32.15 -35.31
C ARG A 184 -12.11 31.14 -36.43
#